data_AF-A0AAW2QNA3-F1
#
_entry.id   AF-A0AAW2QNA3-F1
#
_cell.length_a   1.000
_cell.length_b   1.000
_cell.length_c   1.000
_cell.angle_alpha   90.00
_cell.angle_beta   90.00
_cell.angle_gamma   90.00
#
_symmetry.space_group_name_H-M   'P 1'
#
loop_
_entity.id
_entity.type
_entity.pdbx_description
1 polymer ?
#
loop_
_entity_poly.entity_id
_entity_poly.type
_entity_poly.pdbx_seq_one_letter_code
_entity_poly.pdbx_strand_id
1 'polypeptide(L)'
;MDASILLGDNTSSHHVVPNGHHPSPKVSRDVMTNGHHQLPKEYDAGLIFMPSMHAKEQTADGNMQNQHSVPHEIKEVIFSKSVPESAVSEEPVGPVLIARPVDCYPRRKCYPAHWSAEAVSKALEKGELLRALFHVNSHNRLEAYCKIDGVQTDVLISGLVAQNRAIEGDTVAIVIDSPSLWPRMKGSNETVNNSASHSNSHEAPTHVQDCSRGKSKLDLDCEYVISSDNMEFHENGAHHNDEASCGAMSDNSCVNGMLDNGCQPSISDYASPFSGDAYDSMSSLEKLCALITLYPSKRPTGRVVAVVGRSPRRDNVVGFLSVKQWIYSRESKKKNSRKNKHNSDHGYILLTPTDPKFTKMMVPVRKLPASIKRRLEAGDSTIESDLVAARIVDWAEECYIPDACVIQIFGRGSDVEAQLAAILFENAIDASEFSPEVLSCLPPIPWEIPQEELQSRMDLRNLCIFTIDPASASDLDDALSVERLSDGVFRVGVHIADVSFFVLPDTALDIDAQIRSTSVYLLQRKLPMLPSMLSDNLASLNPGEDRLAFSIFWDINSAGEVLDRWIGRTIIRSCSKLSYEHAQEIIDEAFDLQDSSQSIEHWPKLWQL
;
A
#
# COMPACT_ATOMS: atom_id res chain seq x y z
N MET A 1 45.11 -22.16 -6.09
CA MET A 1 46.29 -21.47 -6.65
C MET A 1 46.76 -20.49 -5.60
N ASP A 2 48.06 -20.50 -5.36
CA ASP A 2 48.79 -19.90 -4.23
C ASP A 2 48.82 -18.35 -4.30
N ALA A 3 49.25 -17.57 -3.29
CA ALA A 3 50.07 -17.78 -2.08
C ALA A 3 49.59 -16.79 -0.98
N SER A 4 49.66 -17.00 0.35
CA SER A 4 50.82 -17.34 1.23
C SER A 4 51.85 -16.18 1.24
N ILE A 5 52.24 -15.52 2.36
CA ILE A 5 52.82 -16.02 3.63
C ILE A 5 52.87 -14.85 4.67
N LEU A 6 52.43 -15.03 5.94
CA LEU A 6 53.20 -15.14 7.23
C LEU A 6 54.15 -13.96 7.59
N LEU A 7 54.52 -13.61 8.83
CA LEU A 7 54.11 -13.85 10.25
C LEU A 7 55.04 -12.97 11.13
N GLY A 8 54.76 -12.79 12.43
CA GLY A 8 55.86 -12.66 13.42
C GLY A 8 55.66 -11.71 14.60
N ASP A 9 55.04 -12.19 15.68
CA ASP A 9 55.10 -11.58 17.01
C ASP A 9 56.51 -11.68 17.64
N ASN A 10 56.86 -10.80 18.59
CA ASN A 10 56.92 -11.20 20.01
C ASN A 10 57.31 -10.13 21.07
N THR A 11 56.76 -10.35 22.27
CA THR A 11 57.29 -10.08 23.63
C THR A 11 57.58 -8.65 24.15
N SER A 12 56.76 -8.24 25.13
CA SER A 12 57.07 -7.84 26.54
C SER A 12 58.26 -6.87 26.83
N SER A 13 58.25 -5.99 27.84
CA SER A 13 57.66 -6.04 29.19
C SER A 13 57.75 -4.68 29.93
N HIS A 14 57.21 -4.64 31.16
CA HIS A 14 57.43 -3.68 32.27
C HIS A 14 56.47 -2.50 32.51
N HIS A 15 55.90 -2.53 33.74
CA HIS A 15 55.20 -1.46 34.46
C HIS A 15 56.06 -0.21 34.69
N VAL A 16 55.39 0.95 34.92
CA VAL A 16 55.36 1.66 36.22
C VAL A 16 54.29 2.76 36.18
N VAL A 17 53.55 2.92 37.29
CA VAL A 17 52.65 4.06 37.57
C VAL A 17 53.20 4.78 38.81
N PRO A 18 53.20 6.11 38.86
CA PRO A 18 52.47 6.75 39.96
C PRO A 18 51.71 8.04 39.58
N ASN A 19 50.73 8.37 40.44
CA ASN A 19 49.79 9.47 40.29
C ASN A 19 50.37 10.88 40.52
N GLY A 20 49.84 11.84 39.75
CA GLY A 20 49.11 12.99 40.29
C GLY A 20 49.87 14.22 40.78
N HIS A 21 49.40 15.41 40.37
CA HIS A 21 48.82 16.45 41.26
C HIS A 21 48.35 17.67 40.43
N HIS A 22 47.09 18.09 40.61
CA HIS A 22 46.64 19.44 40.26
C HIS A 22 47.11 20.45 41.34
N PRO A 23 47.30 21.73 40.98
CA PRO A 23 46.22 22.70 41.27
C PRO A 23 46.04 23.83 40.23
N SER A 24 44.80 24.27 40.08
CA SER A 24 44.39 25.57 39.48
C SER A 24 44.23 26.63 40.60
N PRO A 25 43.72 27.86 40.35
CA PRO A 25 43.67 28.69 39.14
C PRO A 25 44.25 30.12 39.37
N LYS A 26 44.25 30.99 38.35
CA LYS A 26 44.26 32.46 38.56
C LYS A 26 43.33 33.19 37.59
N VAL A 27 42.69 34.23 38.12
CA VAL A 27 41.68 35.11 37.49
C VAL A 27 42.33 36.39 36.98
N SER A 28 41.77 37.00 35.91
CA SER A 28 41.75 38.46 35.74
C SER A 28 40.51 38.90 34.94
N ARG A 29 39.98 40.07 35.30
CA ARG A 29 38.81 40.74 34.70
C ARG A 29 39.28 41.84 33.74
N ASP A 30 38.40 42.30 32.84
CA ASP A 30 38.28 43.73 32.50
C ASP A 30 36.89 44.11 31.94
N VAL A 31 36.57 45.41 31.97
CA VAL A 31 35.22 46.05 31.88
C VAL A 31 35.40 47.50 31.34
N MET A 32 34.56 48.21 30.57
CA MET A 32 33.12 48.18 30.18
C MET A 32 32.97 48.73 28.71
N THR A 33 31.80 48.71 28.03
CA THR A 33 30.80 49.82 27.97
C THR A 33 29.69 49.56 26.92
N ASN A 34 28.60 50.36 26.96
CA ASN A 34 27.28 50.13 26.34
C ASN A 34 27.11 50.45 24.83
N GLY A 35 26.06 49.88 24.23
CA GLY A 35 25.35 50.39 23.04
C GLY A 35 23.93 49.82 22.91
N HIS A 36 22.90 50.66 22.78
CA HIS A 36 21.49 50.26 22.63
C HIS A 36 21.13 49.95 21.16
N HIS A 37 20.23 48.97 20.92
CA HIS A 37 18.93 49.22 20.24
C HIS A 37 17.99 48.00 20.14
N GLN A 38 16.72 48.24 20.51
CA GLN A 38 15.45 47.72 19.95
C GLN A 38 15.17 46.21 19.83
N LEU A 39 14.25 45.75 20.68
CA LEU A 39 13.37 44.59 20.49
C LEU A 39 12.42 44.78 19.28
N PRO A 40 11.89 43.67 18.74
CA PRO A 40 10.45 43.65 18.49
C PRO A 40 9.74 42.35 18.93
N LYS A 41 8.66 42.57 19.69
CA LYS A 41 7.38 41.84 19.71
C LYS A 41 7.33 40.39 20.23
N GLU A 42 6.60 40.26 21.33
CA GLU A 42 5.97 39.04 21.82
C GLU A 42 5.10 38.37 20.74
N TYR A 43 5.16 37.03 20.69
CA TYR A 43 4.06 36.22 20.18
C TYR A 43 3.44 35.49 21.36
N ASP A 44 2.21 35.88 21.68
CA ASP A 44 1.37 35.25 22.69
C ASP A 44 0.71 34.01 22.06
N ALA A 45 1.08 32.82 22.54
CA ALA A 45 0.50 31.55 22.13
C ALA A 45 0.26 30.72 23.40
N GLY A 46 -0.98 30.78 23.90
CA GLY A 46 -1.36 30.18 25.17
C GLY A 46 -1.15 28.67 25.20
N LEU A 47 -0.22 28.21 26.03
CA LEU A 47 -0.07 26.80 26.38
C LEU A 47 -1.34 26.34 27.11
N ILE A 48 -2.03 25.36 26.53
CA ILE A 48 -3.18 24.71 27.16
C ILE A 48 -2.66 23.83 28.30
N PHE A 49 -2.66 24.38 29.51
CA PHE A 49 -2.67 23.57 30.73
C PHE A 49 -3.90 22.66 30.69
N MET A 50 -3.69 21.36 30.44
CA MET A 50 -4.71 20.36 30.72
C MET A 50 -4.69 20.05 32.21
N PRO A 51 -5.74 20.39 32.99
CA PRO A 51 -5.82 19.99 34.38
C PRO A 51 -5.93 18.46 34.48
N SER A 52 -5.42 17.89 35.57
CA SER A 52 -5.62 16.48 35.89
C SER A 52 -7.11 16.15 35.97
N MET A 53 -7.56 15.18 35.17
CA MET A 53 -8.98 14.81 35.11
C MET A 53 -9.26 13.56 35.94
N HIS A 54 -9.91 13.74 37.08
CA HIS A 54 -10.69 12.68 37.73
C HIS A 54 -12.05 12.58 37.04
N ALA A 55 -12.13 11.73 36.02
CA ALA A 55 -13.33 11.58 35.21
C ALA A 55 -14.32 10.57 35.82
N LYS A 56 -15.40 11.09 36.42
CA LYS A 56 -16.64 10.34 36.67
C LYS A 56 -17.64 10.63 35.56
N GLU A 57 -18.27 9.57 35.07
CA GLU A 57 -18.84 9.50 33.71
C GLU A 57 -20.29 10.04 33.64
N GLN A 58 -20.52 11.08 32.83
CA GLN A 58 -21.85 11.54 32.40
C GLN A 58 -21.80 12.09 30.95
N THR A 59 -22.87 11.86 30.20
CA THR A 59 -22.97 12.05 28.73
C THR A 59 -23.93 13.18 28.34
N ALA A 60 -23.61 13.93 27.26
CA ALA A 60 -24.59 14.74 26.49
C ALA A 60 -24.04 15.19 25.12
N ASP A 61 -24.90 15.14 24.08
CA ASP A 61 -24.67 15.63 22.72
C ASP A 61 -24.73 17.17 22.58
N GLY A 62 -24.16 17.73 21.50
CA GLY A 62 -24.34 19.15 21.14
C GLY A 62 -23.73 19.58 19.79
N ASN A 63 -24.55 19.56 18.72
CA ASN A 63 -24.20 19.94 17.35
C ASN A 63 -24.43 21.44 17.07
N MET A 64 -23.58 22.12 16.27
CA MET A 64 -23.93 23.37 15.57
C MET A 64 -23.16 23.57 14.24
N GLN A 65 -23.86 24.12 13.25
CA GLN A 65 -23.39 24.42 11.89
C GLN A 65 -23.02 25.90 11.73
N ASN A 66 -22.31 26.26 10.65
CA ASN A 66 -22.47 27.59 10.04
C ASN A 66 -22.14 27.60 8.53
N GLN A 67 -22.84 28.46 7.79
CA GLN A 67 -22.65 28.74 6.36
C GLN A 67 -22.11 30.17 6.18
N HIS A 68 -21.41 30.47 5.08
CA HIS A 68 -21.74 31.59 4.17
C HIS A 68 -20.82 31.66 2.94
N SER A 69 -21.14 32.57 2.00
CA SER A 69 -20.90 32.45 0.56
C SER A 69 -20.12 33.62 -0.08
N VAL A 70 -19.68 33.38 -1.33
CA VAL A 70 -18.88 34.24 -2.25
C VAL A 70 -19.55 35.57 -2.67
N PRO A 71 -18.85 36.52 -3.32
CA PRO A 71 -18.94 36.60 -4.80
C PRO A 71 -17.64 36.94 -5.59
N HIS A 72 -17.71 36.77 -6.92
CA HIS A 72 -16.66 36.90 -7.96
C HIS A 72 -16.37 38.34 -8.45
N GLU A 73 -15.22 38.53 -9.14
CA GLU A 73 -15.16 39.29 -10.41
C GLU A 73 -14.07 38.79 -11.39
N ILE A 74 -14.10 39.24 -12.66
CA ILE A 74 -13.47 38.61 -13.85
C ILE A 74 -12.58 39.63 -14.61
N LYS A 75 -11.55 39.16 -15.35
CA LYS A 75 -11.10 39.81 -16.62
C LYS A 75 -10.26 38.91 -17.54
N GLU A 76 -10.68 38.80 -18.80
CA GLU A 76 -9.93 38.20 -19.92
C GLU A 76 -9.16 39.25 -20.74
N VAL A 77 -8.17 38.82 -21.53
CA VAL A 77 -7.67 39.54 -22.72
C VAL A 77 -7.36 38.53 -23.86
N ILE A 78 -7.79 38.87 -25.08
CA ILE A 78 -7.65 38.07 -26.32
C ILE A 78 -6.63 38.74 -27.26
N PHE A 79 -5.87 37.96 -28.06
CA PHE A 79 -5.41 38.38 -29.39
C PHE A 79 -5.20 37.18 -30.35
N SER A 80 -5.18 37.42 -31.68
CA SER A 80 -5.35 36.40 -32.73
C SER A 80 -4.53 36.69 -34.00
N LYS A 81 -4.20 35.68 -34.84
CA LYS A 81 -4.38 35.61 -36.35
C LYS A 81 -3.49 34.63 -37.16
N SER A 82 -4.14 33.71 -37.90
CA SER A 82 -3.99 33.22 -39.33
C SER A 82 -2.62 33.22 -40.09
N VAL A 83 -2.15 32.14 -40.78
CA VAL A 83 -2.65 31.39 -42.01
C VAL A 83 -2.45 32.20 -43.32
N PRO A 84 -1.78 31.72 -44.42
CA PRO A 84 -2.01 30.51 -45.29
C PRO A 84 -0.71 29.81 -45.85
N GLU A 85 -0.60 29.03 -46.98
CA GLU A 85 -1.29 27.83 -47.56
C GLU A 85 -0.72 27.43 -48.98
N SER A 86 -0.76 26.17 -49.47
CA SER A 86 -0.78 25.75 -50.94
C SER A 86 -0.72 24.23 -51.23
N ALA A 87 -1.22 23.77 -52.41
CA ALA A 87 -1.33 22.36 -52.83
C ALA A 87 -1.27 22.13 -54.37
N VAL A 88 -0.82 20.95 -54.85
CA VAL A 88 -1.03 20.36 -56.21
C VAL A 88 -1.03 18.82 -56.15
N SER A 89 -1.76 18.15 -57.05
CA SER A 89 -2.03 16.70 -57.16
C SER A 89 -1.31 15.98 -58.31
N GLU A 90 -1.10 14.66 -58.23
CA GLU A 90 -1.30 13.67 -59.34
C GLU A 90 -1.19 12.19 -58.88
N GLU A 91 -1.88 11.28 -59.59
CA GLU A 91 -2.06 9.81 -59.43
C GLU A 91 -2.10 9.19 -60.87
N PRO A 92 -2.11 7.86 -61.15
CA PRO A 92 -2.01 6.66 -60.29
C PRO A 92 -1.02 5.55 -60.80
N VAL A 93 -0.64 4.54 -59.97
CA VAL A 93 -0.41 3.12 -60.37
C VAL A 93 -0.62 2.18 -59.16
N GLY A 94 -1.25 1.01 -59.37
CA GLY A 94 -1.65 0.03 -58.35
C GLY A 94 -0.55 -0.82 -57.65
N PRO A 95 -0.94 -1.75 -56.76
CA PRO A 95 -0.32 -1.84 -55.43
C PRO A 95 0.75 -2.92 -55.23
N VAL A 96 1.68 -2.66 -54.29
CA VAL A 96 2.63 -3.61 -53.72
C VAL A 96 2.53 -3.54 -52.18
N LEU A 97 2.35 -4.69 -51.53
CA LEU A 97 2.12 -4.77 -50.08
C LEU A 97 3.37 -4.41 -49.27
N ILE A 98 3.28 -3.33 -48.49
CA ILE A 98 4.28 -2.92 -47.50
C ILE A 98 3.53 -2.57 -46.21
N ALA A 99 3.91 -3.19 -45.09
CA ALA A 99 3.38 -2.86 -43.77
C ALA A 99 3.74 -1.41 -43.39
N ARG A 100 2.74 -0.53 -43.42
CA ARG A 100 2.79 0.88 -42.98
C ARG A 100 2.08 1.04 -41.63
N PRO A 101 2.21 2.20 -40.95
CA PRO A 101 1.34 2.52 -39.82
C PRO A 101 -0.13 2.37 -40.22
N VAL A 102 -0.94 1.74 -39.37
CA VAL A 102 -2.33 1.43 -39.69
C VAL A 102 -3.19 2.69 -39.52
N ASP A 103 -3.38 3.42 -40.61
CA ASP A 103 -4.47 4.40 -40.71
C ASP A 103 -5.82 3.68 -40.83
N CYS A 104 -6.72 3.99 -39.89
CA CYS A 104 -8.17 3.94 -39.98
C CYS A 104 -8.84 2.80 -40.76
N TYR A 105 -8.70 1.57 -40.28
CA TYR A 105 -9.90 0.74 -40.08
C TYR A 105 -10.43 1.01 -38.65
N PRO A 106 -11.75 1.00 -38.40
CA PRO A 106 -12.27 1.13 -37.05
C PRO A 106 -11.86 -0.10 -36.24
N ARG A 107 -10.76 0.02 -35.48
CA ARG A 107 -10.35 -0.99 -34.50
C ARG A 107 -11.51 -1.18 -33.53
N ARG A 108 -11.98 -2.42 -33.38
CA ARG A 108 -13.01 -2.73 -32.37
C ARG A 108 -12.44 -2.34 -31.00
N LYS A 109 -13.10 -1.40 -30.33
CA LYS A 109 -12.72 -0.97 -28.99
C LYS A 109 -12.76 -2.18 -28.06
N CYS A 110 -11.67 -2.40 -27.33
CA CYS A 110 -11.55 -3.50 -26.36
C CYS A 110 -12.33 -3.19 -25.08
N TYR A 111 -12.51 -1.90 -24.79
CA TYR A 111 -13.22 -1.40 -23.61
C TYR A 111 -14.20 -0.27 -23.98
N PRO A 112 -15.28 -0.06 -23.21
CA PRO A 112 -16.13 1.11 -23.37
C PRO A 112 -15.39 2.43 -23.13
N ALA A 113 -15.84 3.50 -23.77
CA ALA A 113 -15.39 4.85 -23.43
C ALA A 113 -15.76 5.20 -21.99
N HIS A 114 -14.88 5.90 -21.29
CA HIS A 114 -15.23 6.45 -19.98
C HIS A 114 -16.22 7.61 -20.14
N TRP A 115 -17.16 7.74 -19.21
CA TRP A 115 -18.07 8.88 -19.19
C TRP A 115 -17.30 10.17 -18.87
N SER A 116 -17.71 11.29 -19.45
CA SER A 116 -17.12 12.61 -19.14
C SER A 116 -17.31 12.95 -17.66
N ALA A 117 -16.36 13.67 -17.06
CA ALA A 117 -16.43 14.06 -15.64
C ALA A 117 -17.77 14.75 -15.29
N GLU A 118 -18.27 15.65 -16.13
CA GLU A 118 -19.57 16.29 -15.93
C GLU A 118 -20.75 15.30 -15.90
N ALA A 119 -20.76 14.32 -16.80
CA ALA A 119 -21.81 13.30 -16.85
C ALA A 119 -21.74 12.40 -15.62
N VAL A 120 -20.54 12.06 -15.16
CA VAL A 120 -20.34 11.29 -13.92
C VAL A 120 -20.81 12.08 -12.70
N SER A 121 -20.43 13.35 -12.56
CA SER A 121 -20.89 14.20 -11.44
C SER A 121 -22.41 14.33 -11.42
N LYS A 122 -23.03 14.69 -12.56
CA LYS A 122 -24.50 14.80 -12.68
C LYS A 122 -25.21 13.48 -12.37
N ALA A 123 -24.64 12.33 -12.78
CA ALA A 123 -25.22 11.02 -12.52
C ALA A 123 -25.00 10.55 -11.06
N LEU A 124 -23.90 10.93 -10.41
CA LEU A 124 -23.67 10.71 -8.97
C LEU A 124 -24.62 11.57 -8.12
N GLU A 125 -24.81 12.84 -8.46
CA GLU A 125 -25.76 13.75 -7.78
C GLU A 125 -27.20 13.26 -7.83
N LYS A 126 -27.61 12.66 -8.96
CA LYS A 126 -28.91 12.00 -9.12
C LYS A 126 -28.98 10.59 -8.50
N GLY A 127 -27.85 10.02 -8.09
CA GLY A 127 -27.73 8.62 -7.67
C GLY A 127 -27.83 7.59 -8.80
N GLU A 128 -27.83 7.97 -10.08
CA GLU A 128 -27.79 7.02 -11.21
C GLU A 128 -26.50 6.17 -11.20
N LEU A 129 -25.44 6.67 -10.55
CA LEU A 129 -24.17 5.96 -10.32
C LEU A 129 -23.86 5.86 -8.81
N LEU A 130 -23.06 4.86 -8.45
CA LEU A 130 -22.47 4.74 -7.11
C LEU A 130 -20.95 4.90 -7.18
N ARG A 131 -20.37 5.60 -6.20
CA ARG A 131 -18.93 5.72 -5.99
C ARG A 131 -18.46 4.52 -5.17
N ALA A 132 -17.39 3.85 -5.59
CA ALA A 132 -16.85 2.67 -4.92
C ALA A 132 -15.32 2.65 -4.94
N LEU A 133 -14.72 1.94 -3.98
CA LEU A 133 -13.31 1.57 -3.98
C LEU A 133 -13.14 0.23 -4.70
N PHE A 134 -12.25 0.18 -5.70
CA PHE A 134 -12.09 -0.98 -6.58
C PHE A 134 -10.95 -1.90 -6.13
N HIS A 135 -11.26 -3.18 -5.91
CA HIS A 135 -10.32 -4.22 -5.51
C HIS A 135 -10.30 -5.37 -6.51
N VAL A 136 -9.13 -5.76 -7.01
CA VAL A 136 -8.96 -6.89 -7.93
C VAL A 136 -8.70 -8.17 -7.14
N ASN A 137 -9.36 -9.27 -7.53
CA ASN A 137 -9.09 -10.59 -6.98
C ASN A 137 -7.70 -11.08 -7.45
N SER A 138 -6.77 -11.27 -6.51
CA SER A 138 -5.39 -11.72 -6.79
C SER A 138 -5.29 -13.15 -7.33
N HIS A 139 -6.30 -14.00 -7.09
CA HIS A 139 -6.35 -15.37 -7.60
C HIS A 139 -7.06 -15.47 -8.95
N ASN A 140 -8.01 -14.58 -9.23
CA ASN A 140 -8.73 -14.52 -10.49
C ASN A 140 -8.90 -13.06 -10.95
N ARG A 141 -7.94 -12.54 -11.72
CA ARG A 141 -7.96 -11.16 -12.22
C ARG A 141 -9.22 -10.81 -13.04
N LEU A 142 -9.98 -11.78 -13.54
CA LEU A 142 -11.27 -11.52 -14.20
C LEU A 142 -12.36 -11.08 -13.23
N GLU A 143 -12.18 -11.27 -11.92
CA GLU A 143 -13.08 -10.78 -10.87
C GLU A 143 -12.47 -9.57 -10.17
N ALA A 144 -13.30 -8.56 -9.94
CA ALA A 144 -13.02 -7.47 -9.03
C ALA A 144 -14.23 -7.20 -8.15
N TYR A 145 -14.01 -6.53 -7.02
CA TYR A 145 -14.99 -6.21 -6.01
C TYR A 145 -14.99 -4.70 -5.77
N CYS A 146 -16.16 -4.10 -5.82
CA CYS A 146 -16.39 -2.69 -5.53
C CYS A 146 -16.98 -2.56 -4.14
N LYS A 147 -16.17 -2.05 -3.21
CA LYS A 147 -16.59 -1.74 -1.84
C LYS A 147 -17.25 -0.36 -1.82
N ILE A 148 -18.42 -0.25 -1.22
CA ILE A 148 -19.19 0.99 -1.09
C ILE A 148 -19.41 1.25 0.40
N ASP A 149 -19.06 2.44 0.86
CA ASP A 149 -19.21 2.81 2.27
C ASP A 149 -20.69 2.75 2.68
N GLY A 150 -20.99 2.06 3.79
CA GLY A 150 -22.36 1.81 4.25
C GLY A 150 -23.06 0.59 3.65
N VAL A 151 -22.47 -0.11 2.67
CA VAL A 151 -23.01 -1.35 2.10
C VAL A 151 -22.20 -2.55 2.59
N GLN A 152 -22.86 -3.54 3.22
CA GLN A 152 -22.17 -4.69 3.81
C GLN A 152 -21.69 -5.74 2.79
N THR A 153 -22.23 -5.73 1.56
CA THR A 153 -21.91 -6.71 0.51
C THR A 153 -21.25 -6.03 -0.68
N ASP A 154 -20.01 -6.40 -0.99
CA ASP A 154 -19.29 -5.87 -2.14
C ASP A 154 -19.94 -6.25 -3.47
N VAL A 155 -19.95 -5.30 -4.41
CA VAL A 155 -20.49 -5.49 -5.76
C VAL A 155 -19.43 -6.19 -6.63
N LEU A 156 -19.80 -7.30 -7.25
CA LEU A 156 -18.92 -8.08 -8.14
C LEU A 156 -18.86 -7.45 -9.54
N ILE A 157 -17.65 -7.20 -10.03
CA ILE A 157 -17.36 -6.76 -11.38
C ILE A 157 -16.68 -7.92 -12.13
N SER A 158 -17.40 -8.55 -13.05
CA SER A 158 -16.93 -9.75 -13.78
C SER A 158 -16.50 -9.44 -15.20
N GLY A 159 -15.27 -9.84 -15.54
CA GLY A 159 -14.64 -9.68 -16.85
C GLY A 159 -13.93 -8.33 -17.01
N LEU A 160 -12.81 -8.34 -17.75
CA LEU A 160 -11.96 -7.15 -17.95
C LEU A 160 -12.74 -5.97 -18.55
N VAL A 161 -13.66 -6.24 -19.49
CA VAL A 161 -14.49 -5.22 -20.15
C VAL A 161 -15.34 -4.47 -19.13
N ALA A 162 -15.91 -5.16 -18.13
CA ALA A 162 -16.70 -4.54 -17.06
C ALA A 162 -15.84 -3.81 -16.01
N GLN A 163 -14.60 -4.25 -15.80
CA GLN A 163 -13.60 -3.53 -14.99
C GLN A 163 -13.12 -2.23 -15.66
N ASN A 164 -13.25 -2.13 -16.99
CA ASN A 164 -13.11 -0.91 -17.78
C ASN A 164 -11.86 -0.06 -17.43
N ARG A 165 -10.68 -0.67 -17.52
CA ARG A 165 -9.35 -0.05 -17.30
C ARG A 165 -9.09 0.50 -15.87
N ALA A 166 -9.92 0.14 -14.90
CA ALA A 166 -9.63 0.32 -13.48
C ALA A 166 -8.53 -0.63 -12.98
N ILE A 167 -7.85 -0.25 -11.91
CA ILE A 167 -6.84 -1.05 -11.21
C ILE A 167 -7.06 -1.02 -9.69
N GLU A 168 -6.32 -1.88 -8.97
CA GLU A 168 -6.32 -1.95 -7.51
C GLU A 168 -6.22 -0.58 -6.82
N GLY A 169 -7.19 -0.27 -5.97
CA GLY A 169 -7.27 0.96 -5.18
C GLY A 169 -7.81 2.18 -5.94
N ASP A 170 -8.22 2.04 -7.21
CA ASP A 170 -8.91 3.16 -7.90
C ASP A 170 -10.25 3.44 -7.21
N THR A 171 -10.61 4.71 -7.13
CA THR A 171 -12.00 5.13 -6.86
C THR A 171 -12.75 5.16 -8.18
N VAL A 172 -13.80 4.36 -8.31
CA VAL A 172 -14.58 4.19 -9.54
C VAL A 172 -16.02 4.67 -9.39
N ALA A 173 -16.63 5.06 -10.50
CA ALA A 173 -18.08 5.18 -10.62
C ALA A 173 -18.63 3.93 -11.31
N ILE A 174 -19.64 3.30 -10.70
CA ILE A 174 -20.24 2.05 -11.20
C ILE A 174 -21.74 2.17 -11.44
N VAL A 175 -22.20 1.40 -12.42
CA VAL A 175 -23.62 1.05 -12.63
C VAL A 175 -23.86 -0.33 -12.03
N ILE A 176 -24.91 -0.48 -11.24
CA ILE A 176 -25.38 -1.76 -10.73
C ILE A 176 -26.28 -2.43 -11.77
N ASP A 177 -26.09 -3.73 -12.00
CA ASP A 177 -26.93 -4.50 -12.90
C ASP A 177 -28.25 -4.91 -12.24
N SER A 178 -29.26 -5.29 -13.04
CA SER A 178 -30.55 -5.76 -12.51
C SER A 178 -30.39 -7.02 -11.63
N PRO A 179 -31.17 -7.17 -10.53
CA PRO A 179 -31.15 -8.38 -9.69
C PRO A 179 -31.45 -9.70 -10.39
N SER A 180 -31.95 -9.67 -11.63
CA SER A 180 -32.07 -10.85 -12.50
C SER A 180 -30.71 -11.42 -12.95
N LEU A 181 -29.70 -10.56 -13.09
CA LEU A 181 -28.34 -10.90 -13.53
C LEU A 181 -27.41 -11.31 -12.37
N TRP A 182 -27.80 -11.00 -11.13
CA TRP A 182 -27.01 -11.29 -9.93
C TRP A 182 -26.86 -12.81 -9.68
N PRO A 183 -25.63 -13.34 -9.63
CA PRO A 183 -25.39 -14.77 -9.40
C PRO A 183 -25.70 -15.17 -7.95
N ARG A 184 -26.11 -16.44 -7.77
CA ARG A 184 -26.29 -17.04 -6.45
C ARG A 184 -24.96 -17.15 -5.70
N MET A 185 -24.96 -16.83 -4.41
CA MET A 185 -23.80 -16.95 -3.54
C MET A 185 -23.54 -18.42 -3.19
N LYS A 186 -22.32 -18.91 -3.46
CA LYS A 186 -21.90 -20.25 -3.04
C LYS A 186 -21.96 -20.33 -1.51
N GLY A 187 -22.65 -21.33 -0.97
CA GLY A 187 -22.85 -21.52 0.48
C GLY A 187 -24.23 -21.15 1.00
N SER A 188 -25.11 -20.52 0.19
CA SER A 188 -26.52 -20.33 0.59
C SER A 188 -27.30 -21.65 0.46
N ASN A 189 -27.33 -22.45 1.54
CA ASN A 189 -28.20 -23.60 1.66
C ASN A 189 -29.66 -23.13 1.74
N GLU A 190 -30.39 -23.17 0.61
CA GLU A 190 -31.84 -23.09 0.62
C GLU A 190 -32.40 -24.36 1.27
N THR A 191 -32.87 -24.26 2.52
CA THR A 191 -33.60 -25.33 3.20
C THR A 191 -34.99 -25.49 2.57
N VAL A 192 -35.03 -26.22 1.46
CA VAL A 192 -36.27 -26.61 0.80
C VAL A 192 -36.96 -27.69 1.64
N ASN A 193 -37.89 -27.25 2.50
CA ASN A 193 -38.87 -28.13 3.12
C ASN A 193 -39.83 -28.64 2.04
N ASN A 194 -39.55 -29.81 1.47
CA ASN A 194 -40.53 -30.61 0.73
C ASN A 194 -40.59 -32.02 1.30
N SER A 195 -41.81 -32.50 1.53
CA SER A 195 -42.11 -33.77 2.17
C SER A 195 -42.31 -34.90 1.15
N ALA A 196 -41.93 -36.13 1.54
CA ALA A 196 -42.07 -37.39 0.79
C ALA A 196 -41.18 -37.52 -0.48
N SER A 197 -40.60 -38.69 -0.83
CA SER A 197 -40.67 -40.04 -0.24
C SER A 197 -39.43 -40.89 -0.58
N HIS A 198 -39.27 -42.03 0.12
CA HIS A 198 -38.11 -42.96 0.12
C HIS A 198 -37.54 -43.46 -1.23
N SER A 199 -36.22 -43.66 -1.28
CA SER A 199 -35.61 -45.02 -1.31
C SER A 199 -34.09 -45.01 -1.00
N ASN A 200 -33.61 -45.97 -0.20
CA ASN A 200 -32.20 -46.13 0.20
C ASN A 200 -31.28 -46.65 -0.92
N SER A 201 -29.99 -46.27 -0.90
CA SER A 201 -28.88 -47.24 -0.96
C SER A 201 -27.48 -46.64 -0.66
N HIS A 202 -26.85 -47.18 0.39
CA HIS A 202 -25.39 -47.31 0.67
C HIS A 202 -24.44 -46.09 0.79
N GLU A 203 -23.83 -45.98 1.97
CA GLU A 203 -22.57 -45.26 2.26
C GLU A 203 -21.34 -46.19 2.11
N ALA A 204 -20.20 -45.62 1.71
CA ALA A 204 -18.82 -45.79 2.24
C ALA A 204 -17.78 -45.39 1.15
N PRO A 205 -16.50 -45.10 1.48
CA PRO A 205 -16.12 -43.84 2.10
C PRO A 205 -15.02 -43.08 1.30
N THR A 206 -14.83 -41.80 1.65
CA THR A 206 -13.66 -40.94 1.43
C THR A 206 -12.52 -41.42 0.50
N HIS A 207 -12.26 -40.65 -0.56
CA HIS A 207 -10.90 -40.44 -1.04
C HIS A 207 -10.64 -38.95 -1.27
N VAL A 208 -9.70 -38.38 -0.51
CA VAL A 208 -9.13 -37.06 -0.82
C VAL A 208 -8.27 -37.21 -2.07
N GLN A 209 -8.38 -36.28 -3.02
CA GLN A 209 -7.48 -36.23 -4.17
C GLN A 209 -7.12 -34.77 -4.47
N ASP A 210 -5.84 -34.46 -4.25
CA ASP A 210 -5.27 -33.13 -4.51
C ASP A 210 -5.48 -32.70 -5.97
N CYS A 211 -6.00 -31.48 -6.15
CA CYS A 211 -6.11 -30.83 -7.45
C CYS A 211 -5.07 -29.72 -7.62
N SER A 212 -3.80 -30.07 -7.40
CA SER A 212 -2.65 -29.25 -7.77
C SER A 212 -2.33 -29.36 -9.27
N ARG A 213 -3.19 -28.83 -10.16
CA ARG A 213 -2.89 -28.57 -11.58
C ARG A 213 -3.95 -27.69 -12.26
N GLY A 214 -3.57 -26.46 -12.60
CA GLY A 214 -4.49 -25.49 -13.24
C GLY A 214 -3.85 -24.19 -13.77
N LYS A 215 -2.53 -24.15 -14.01
CA LYS A 215 -1.81 -22.98 -14.56
C LYS A 215 -1.34 -23.23 -16.00
N SER A 216 -2.25 -23.30 -16.98
CA SER A 216 -1.88 -23.35 -18.42
C SER A 216 -3.11 -23.32 -19.37
N LYS A 217 -3.94 -22.28 -19.35
CA LYS A 217 -4.98 -22.11 -20.40
C LYS A 217 -5.32 -20.68 -20.84
N LEU A 218 -4.85 -19.64 -20.14
CA LEU A 218 -5.21 -18.25 -20.43
C LEU A 218 -4.02 -17.33 -20.82
N ASP A 219 -2.76 -17.76 -20.63
CA ASP A 219 -1.62 -17.09 -21.28
C ASP A 219 -1.65 -17.29 -22.81
N LEU A 220 -2.17 -18.43 -23.27
CA LEU A 220 -2.29 -18.79 -24.69
C LEU A 220 -3.12 -17.78 -25.49
N ASP A 221 -4.25 -17.29 -24.96
CA ASP A 221 -5.10 -16.36 -25.70
C ASP A 221 -4.45 -14.97 -25.90
N CYS A 222 -3.48 -14.61 -25.04
CA CYS A 222 -2.73 -13.36 -25.16
C CYS A 222 -1.46 -13.52 -26.01
N GLU A 223 -0.83 -14.70 -26.00
CA GLU A 223 0.31 -15.03 -26.88
C GLU A 223 -0.13 -15.29 -28.33
N TYR A 224 -1.32 -15.89 -28.53
CA TYR A 224 -1.85 -16.24 -29.85
C TYR A 224 -2.15 -15.01 -30.71
N VAL A 225 -2.64 -13.92 -30.11
CA VAL A 225 -2.88 -12.64 -30.80
C VAL A 225 -1.57 -11.95 -31.24
N ILE A 226 -0.43 -12.30 -30.64
CA ILE A 226 0.89 -11.75 -30.98
C ILE A 226 1.68 -12.68 -31.92
N SER A 227 1.32 -13.97 -31.99
CA SER A 227 2.07 -14.99 -32.75
C SER A 227 1.40 -15.46 -34.05
N SER A 228 0.13 -15.10 -34.29
CA SER A 228 -0.66 -15.57 -35.45
C SER A 228 -0.49 -14.73 -36.72
N ASP A 229 0.75 -14.54 -37.16
CA ASP A 229 1.10 -13.94 -38.45
C ASP A 229 2.21 -14.76 -39.14
N ASN A 230 1.88 -16.01 -39.49
CA ASN A 230 2.66 -16.86 -40.40
C ASN A 230 1.77 -18.00 -40.94
N MET A 231 1.24 -17.83 -42.15
CA MET A 231 0.63 -18.92 -42.93
C MET A 231 1.26 -18.90 -44.32
N GLU A 232 2.13 -19.89 -44.60
CA GLU A 232 2.69 -20.08 -45.95
C GLU A 232 1.63 -20.70 -46.87
N PHE A 233 1.41 -20.08 -48.03
CA PHE A 233 0.67 -20.70 -49.13
C PHE A 233 1.64 -21.48 -50.03
N HIS A 234 1.30 -22.73 -50.33
CA HIS A 234 1.91 -23.48 -51.43
C HIS A 234 0.87 -23.72 -52.53
N GLU A 235 1.23 -23.36 -53.77
CA GLU A 235 0.40 -23.54 -54.96
C GLU A 235 0.40 -24.98 -55.50
N ASN A 236 -0.58 -25.26 -56.36
CA ASN A 236 -1.00 -26.59 -56.80
C ASN A 236 0.07 -27.40 -57.58
N GLY A 237 0.03 -28.72 -57.35
CA GLY A 237 0.55 -29.74 -58.27
C GLY A 237 -0.31 -31.01 -58.16
N ALA A 238 -0.89 -31.46 -59.27
CA ALA A 238 -1.84 -32.58 -59.29
C ALA A 238 -1.16 -33.95 -59.19
N HIS A 239 -1.84 -34.96 -58.62
CA HIS A 239 -2.03 -36.30 -59.20
C HIS A 239 -3.00 -37.19 -58.38
N HIS A 240 -3.25 -38.40 -58.88
CA HIS A 240 -4.43 -39.27 -58.65
C HIS A 240 -4.49 -40.07 -57.32
N ASN A 241 -5.74 -40.43 -56.95
CA ASN A 241 -6.26 -41.66 -56.30
C ASN A 241 -5.53 -42.20 -55.02
N ASP A 242 -6.21 -42.57 -53.93
CA ASP A 242 -7.12 -43.73 -53.82
C ASP A 242 -8.05 -43.65 -52.56
N GLU A 243 -9.00 -44.58 -52.46
CA GLU A 243 -9.99 -44.71 -51.36
C GLU A 243 -9.39 -45.30 -50.06
N ALA A 244 -9.91 -44.90 -48.88
CA ALA A 244 -10.51 -45.83 -47.88
C ALA A 244 -10.89 -45.20 -46.51
N SER A 245 -12.20 -45.26 -46.21
CA SER A 245 -12.79 -45.76 -44.94
C SER A 245 -12.65 -45.02 -43.57
N CYS A 246 -13.84 -44.61 -43.07
CA CYS A 246 -14.35 -44.61 -41.67
C CYS A 246 -13.57 -43.94 -40.51
N GLY A 247 -14.22 -43.29 -39.54
CA GLY A 247 -15.67 -43.19 -39.28
C GLY A 247 -16.04 -42.01 -38.36
N ALA A 248 -17.35 -41.80 -38.17
CA ALA A 248 -17.92 -40.60 -37.57
C ALA A 248 -18.09 -40.67 -36.04
N MET A 249 -18.01 -39.51 -35.38
CA MET A 249 -18.94 -39.12 -34.31
C MET A 249 -19.22 -37.61 -34.41
N SER A 250 -20.46 -37.25 -34.09
CA SER A 250 -21.01 -35.88 -34.15
C SER A 250 -20.74 -35.09 -32.89
N ASP A 251 -20.46 -33.79 -33.01
CA ASP A 251 -20.49 -32.86 -31.88
C ASP A 251 -21.32 -31.60 -32.17
N ASN A 252 -21.97 -31.07 -31.13
CA ASN A 252 -23.09 -30.14 -31.26
C ASN A 252 -22.69 -28.71 -31.66
N SER A 253 -23.48 -28.12 -32.55
CA SER A 253 -23.46 -26.69 -32.86
C SER A 253 -24.20 -25.87 -31.79
N CYS A 254 -23.48 -24.99 -31.09
CA CYS A 254 -24.08 -23.86 -30.39
C CYS A 254 -23.86 -22.58 -31.21
N VAL A 255 -24.95 -22.05 -31.77
CA VAL A 255 -24.95 -20.90 -32.67
C VAL A 255 -24.90 -19.60 -31.88
N ASN A 256 -23.74 -18.92 -31.86
CA ASN A 256 -23.66 -17.51 -31.48
C ASN A 256 -24.04 -16.62 -32.67
N GLY A 257 -25.35 -16.40 -32.83
CA GLY A 257 -25.89 -15.45 -33.81
C GLY A 257 -25.63 -14.00 -33.38
N MET A 258 -25.06 -13.20 -34.28
CA MET A 258 -24.93 -11.76 -34.10
C MET A 258 -26.32 -11.10 -34.10
N LEU A 259 -26.56 -10.20 -33.15
CA LEU A 259 -27.49 -9.10 -33.35
C LEU A 259 -26.76 -7.79 -33.07
N ASP A 260 -26.34 -7.16 -34.16
CA ASP A 260 -25.96 -5.75 -34.20
C ASP A 260 -27.23 -4.91 -34.19
N ASN A 261 -27.35 -3.99 -33.24
CA ASN A 261 -28.19 -2.79 -33.36
C ASN A 261 -27.90 -1.82 -32.21
N GLY A 262 -27.67 -0.56 -32.56
CA GLY A 262 -27.45 0.50 -31.59
C GLY A 262 -28.74 0.88 -30.85
N CYS A 263 -28.88 0.44 -29.61
CA CYS A 263 -29.81 1.00 -28.62
C CYS A 263 -29.12 0.97 -27.25
N GLN A 264 -28.89 2.15 -26.65
CA GLN A 264 -28.58 2.20 -25.22
C GLN A 264 -29.87 1.93 -24.43
N PRO A 265 -29.89 1.00 -23.48
CA PRO A 265 -31.03 0.85 -22.59
C PRO A 265 -31.07 2.02 -21.62
N SER A 266 -32.10 2.87 -21.74
CA SER A 266 -32.48 3.80 -20.68
C SER A 266 -32.99 3.04 -19.46
N ILE A 267 -32.77 3.59 -18.26
CA ILE A 267 -33.09 2.94 -16.97
C ILE A 267 -34.61 2.91 -16.67
N SER A 268 -35.47 3.35 -17.60
CA SER A 268 -36.91 3.59 -17.40
C SER A 268 -37.85 2.39 -17.56
N ASP A 269 -37.43 1.32 -18.23
CA ASP A 269 -38.39 0.41 -18.90
C ASP A 269 -38.58 -0.97 -18.23
N TYR A 270 -38.44 -1.09 -16.90
CA TYR A 270 -38.78 -2.31 -16.17
C TYR A 270 -39.47 -2.05 -14.82
N ALA A 271 -40.59 -2.74 -14.58
CA ALA A 271 -41.38 -2.60 -13.36
C ALA A 271 -40.61 -3.06 -12.12
N SER A 272 -40.44 -2.16 -11.15
CA SER A 272 -39.86 -2.45 -9.83
C SER A 272 -40.76 -3.42 -9.04
N PRO A 273 -40.19 -4.32 -8.20
CA PRO A 273 -40.96 -5.08 -7.21
C PRO A 273 -41.67 -4.18 -6.18
N PHE A 274 -41.24 -2.92 -6.05
CA PHE A 274 -41.77 -1.94 -5.12
C PHE A 274 -42.64 -0.93 -5.88
N SER A 275 -43.95 -1.07 -5.78
CA SER A 275 -44.92 -0.06 -6.24
C SER A 275 -45.31 0.84 -5.05
N GLY A 276 -44.65 1.99 -4.92
CA GLY A 276 -44.99 3.00 -3.93
C GLY A 276 -44.02 4.18 -3.91
N ASP A 277 -44.54 5.38 -3.72
CA ASP A 277 -43.83 6.67 -3.79
C ASP A 277 -42.56 6.73 -2.91
N ALA A 278 -42.53 5.95 -1.83
CA ALA A 278 -41.37 5.81 -0.97
C ALA A 278 -40.13 5.28 -1.72
N TYR A 279 -40.28 4.29 -2.62
CA TYR A 279 -39.14 3.69 -3.32
C TYR A 279 -38.46 4.69 -4.25
N ASP A 280 -39.21 5.49 -5.00
CA ASP A 280 -38.62 6.49 -5.89
C ASP A 280 -37.88 7.58 -5.12
N SER A 281 -38.38 7.95 -3.92
CA SER A 281 -37.74 8.94 -3.03
C SER A 281 -36.43 8.48 -2.37
N MET A 282 -36.14 7.17 -2.33
CA MET A 282 -34.91 6.64 -1.71
C MET A 282 -33.65 7.02 -2.50
N SER A 283 -32.56 7.29 -1.80
CA SER A 283 -31.23 7.38 -2.41
C SER A 283 -30.82 6.04 -3.01
N SER A 284 -29.91 6.05 -3.98
CA SER A 284 -29.51 4.82 -4.67
C SER A 284 -28.70 3.86 -3.81
N LEU A 285 -28.10 4.35 -2.72
CA LEU A 285 -27.48 3.50 -1.71
C LEU A 285 -28.55 2.76 -0.89
N GLU A 286 -29.61 3.44 -0.46
CA GLU A 286 -30.75 2.81 0.23
C GLU A 286 -31.48 1.82 -0.70
N LYS A 287 -31.64 2.15 -2.00
CA LYS A 287 -32.18 1.25 -3.02
C LYS A 287 -31.32 -0.02 -3.16
N LEU A 288 -29.99 0.12 -3.20
CA LEU A 288 -29.08 -1.03 -3.25
C LEU A 288 -29.17 -1.88 -1.98
N CYS A 289 -29.15 -1.27 -0.80
CA CYS A 289 -29.32 -1.98 0.47
C CYS A 289 -30.65 -2.74 0.54
N ALA A 290 -31.76 -2.12 0.15
CA ALA A 290 -33.07 -2.76 0.11
C ALA A 290 -33.12 -3.96 -0.86
N LEU A 291 -32.46 -3.86 -2.03
CA LEU A 291 -32.36 -4.97 -2.98
C LEU A 291 -31.47 -6.12 -2.46
N ILE A 292 -30.39 -5.81 -1.73
CA ILE A 292 -29.56 -6.83 -1.05
C ILE A 292 -30.37 -7.55 0.03
N THR A 293 -31.14 -6.82 0.84
CA THR A 293 -32.04 -7.41 1.86
C THR A 293 -33.14 -8.27 1.23
N LEU A 294 -33.66 -7.89 0.05
CA LEU A 294 -34.67 -8.67 -0.68
C LEU A 294 -34.11 -9.95 -1.32
N TYR A 295 -32.83 -9.96 -1.70
CA TYR A 295 -32.17 -11.08 -2.37
C TYR A 295 -30.90 -11.57 -1.64
N PRO A 296 -30.99 -12.01 -0.37
CA PRO A 296 -29.81 -12.32 0.46
C PRO A 296 -28.99 -13.53 -0.04
N SER A 297 -29.54 -14.35 -0.94
CA SER A 297 -28.82 -15.45 -1.60
C SER A 297 -28.09 -15.06 -2.89
N LYS A 298 -28.16 -13.79 -3.31
CA LYS A 298 -27.57 -13.29 -4.55
C LYS A 298 -26.51 -12.23 -4.26
N ARG A 299 -25.44 -12.22 -5.06
CA ARG A 299 -24.40 -11.17 -5.00
C ARG A 299 -24.70 -10.07 -6.02
N PRO A 300 -24.74 -8.78 -5.64
CA PRO A 300 -24.84 -7.68 -6.59
C PRO A 300 -23.73 -7.72 -7.63
N THR A 301 -24.06 -7.43 -8.89
CA THR A 301 -23.07 -7.21 -9.96
C THR A 301 -23.16 -5.80 -10.53
N GLY A 302 -22.09 -5.38 -11.19
CA GLY A 302 -22.08 -4.11 -11.90
C GLY A 302 -20.91 -3.97 -12.87
N ARG A 303 -20.76 -2.76 -13.40
CA ARG A 303 -19.70 -2.37 -14.34
C ARG A 303 -19.18 -0.96 -14.05
N VAL A 304 -17.88 -0.77 -14.27
CA VAL A 304 -17.21 0.53 -14.15
C VAL A 304 -17.50 1.38 -15.38
N VAL A 305 -18.02 2.60 -15.17
CA VAL A 305 -18.25 3.58 -16.25
C VAL A 305 -17.18 4.67 -16.31
N ALA A 306 -16.49 4.95 -15.20
CA ALA A 306 -15.37 5.88 -15.14
C ALA A 306 -14.48 5.60 -13.92
N VAL A 307 -13.18 5.92 -14.05
CA VAL A 307 -12.26 6.04 -12.91
C VAL A 307 -12.31 7.50 -12.44
N VAL A 308 -12.81 7.73 -11.23
CA VAL A 308 -13.03 9.07 -10.64
C VAL A 308 -11.81 9.54 -9.86
N GLY A 309 -11.16 8.63 -9.13
CA GLY A 309 -9.90 8.87 -8.43
C GLY A 309 -8.89 7.81 -8.83
N ARG A 310 -7.72 8.23 -9.33
CA ARG A 310 -6.64 7.32 -9.72
C ARG A 310 -5.86 6.87 -8.49
N SER A 311 -5.67 5.57 -8.36
CA SER A 311 -4.83 4.94 -7.34
C SER A 311 -3.36 5.35 -7.49
N PRO A 312 -2.66 5.73 -6.39
CA PRO A 312 -1.20 5.89 -6.40
C PRO A 312 -0.46 4.61 -6.85
N ARG A 313 -1.09 3.43 -6.72
CA ARG A 313 -0.54 2.17 -7.22
C ARG A 313 -0.36 2.12 -8.75
N ARG A 314 -0.89 3.10 -9.50
CA ARG A 314 -0.59 3.26 -10.94
C ARG A 314 0.86 3.66 -11.19
N ASP A 315 1.51 4.31 -10.22
CA ASP A 315 2.88 4.80 -10.30
C ASP A 315 3.91 3.82 -9.71
N ASN A 316 3.46 2.92 -8.82
CA ASN A 316 4.31 2.03 -8.02
C ASN A 316 4.18 0.54 -8.39
N VAL A 317 4.30 0.19 -9.68
CA VAL A 317 4.18 -1.22 -10.12
C VAL A 317 5.56 -1.83 -10.32
N VAL A 318 5.86 -2.94 -9.62
CA VAL A 318 7.11 -3.68 -9.84
C VAL A 318 6.88 -4.88 -10.76
N GLY A 319 7.90 -5.27 -11.52
CA GLY A 319 7.86 -6.43 -12.41
C GLY A 319 9.18 -6.73 -13.12
N PHE A 320 9.10 -7.63 -14.10
CA PHE A 320 10.23 -8.07 -14.94
C PHE A 320 9.96 -7.75 -16.41
N LEU A 321 11.02 -7.45 -17.17
CA LEU A 321 10.95 -7.16 -18.62
C LEU A 321 11.24 -8.40 -19.46
N SER A 322 10.33 -8.80 -20.36
CA SER A 322 10.51 -9.92 -21.28
C SER A 322 11.28 -9.49 -22.55
N VAL A 323 12.60 -9.66 -22.57
CA VAL A 323 13.48 -9.11 -23.62
C VAL A 323 13.90 -10.10 -24.72
N LYS A 324 13.91 -11.42 -24.45
CA LYS A 324 14.42 -12.44 -25.38
C LYS A 324 13.77 -12.40 -26.76
N GLN A 325 12.44 -12.27 -26.82
CA GLN A 325 11.69 -12.20 -28.08
C GLN A 325 12.11 -10.98 -28.92
N TRP A 326 12.38 -9.84 -28.27
CA TRP A 326 12.85 -8.63 -28.94
C TRP A 326 14.27 -8.77 -29.48
N ILE A 327 15.18 -9.31 -28.65
CA ILE A 327 16.59 -9.56 -29.04
C ILE A 327 16.64 -10.51 -30.25
N TYR A 328 15.96 -11.65 -30.18
CA TYR A 328 15.87 -12.63 -31.28
C TYR A 328 15.31 -12.01 -32.58
N SER A 329 14.22 -11.25 -32.46
CA SER A 329 13.59 -10.57 -33.61
C SER A 329 14.54 -9.56 -34.28
N ARG A 330 15.39 -8.88 -33.50
CA ARG A 330 16.38 -7.93 -34.00
C ARG A 330 17.57 -8.63 -34.66
N GLU A 331 18.06 -9.74 -34.11
CA GLU A 331 19.14 -10.52 -34.73
C GLU A 331 18.74 -11.12 -36.08
N SER A 332 17.53 -11.66 -36.17
CA SER A 332 16.96 -12.16 -37.44
C SER A 332 16.85 -11.04 -38.49
N LYS A 333 16.45 -9.83 -38.09
CA LYS A 333 16.47 -8.64 -38.98
C LYS A 333 17.89 -8.25 -39.42
N LYS A 334 18.89 -8.29 -38.53
CA LYS A 334 20.31 -8.01 -38.86
C LYS A 334 20.89 -9.01 -39.88
N LYS A 335 20.51 -10.30 -39.80
CA LYS A 335 20.93 -11.33 -40.77
C LYS A 335 20.34 -11.10 -42.16
N ASN A 336 19.13 -10.53 -42.25
CA ASN A 336 18.41 -10.31 -43.51
C ASN A 336 18.61 -8.90 -44.12
N SER A 337 19.22 -7.95 -43.41
CA SER A 337 19.31 -6.54 -43.83
C SER A 337 20.48 -6.25 -44.79
N ARG A 338 20.29 -6.52 -46.09
CA ARG A 338 21.11 -5.91 -47.18
C ARG A 338 20.41 -4.79 -47.96
N LYS A 339 19.12 -4.52 -47.69
CA LYS A 339 18.35 -3.39 -48.26
C LYS A 339 17.41 -2.79 -47.20
N ASN A 340 17.33 -1.45 -47.21
CA ASN A 340 16.56 -0.53 -46.34
C ASN A 340 17.30 0.00 -45.11
N LYS A 341 17.74 1.26 -45.21
CA LYS A 341 18.52 2.01 -44.20
C LYS A 341 17.66 3.01 -43.39
N HIS A 342 16.34 2.94 -43.54
CA HIS A 342 15.37 3.68 -42.72
C HIS A 342 14.31 2.71 -42.24
N ASN A 343 14.40 2.30 -40.97
CA ASN A 343 13.26 1.82 -40.21
C ASN A 343 13.51 2.20 -38.75
N SER A 344 12.64 3.03 -38.19
CA SER A 344 12.78 3.52 -36.82
C SER A 344 12.51 2.38 -35.83
N ASP A 345 13.29 2.34 -34.74
CA ASP A 345 13.28 1.23 -33.77
C ASP A 345 12.07 1.33 -32.81
N HIS A 346 10.86 1.24 -33.38
CA HIS A 346 9.57 1.28 -32.69
C HIS A 346 9.21 -0.08 -32.06
N GLY A 347 10.17 -0.66 -31.36
CA GLY A 347 9.95 -1.86 -30.55
C GLY A 347 9.19 -1.54 -29.26
N TYR A 348 8.49 -2.55 -28.77
CA TYR A 348 7.92 -2.61 -27.43
C TYR A 348 8.48 -3.83 -26.70
N ILE A 349 8.56 -3.76 -25.38
CA ILE A 349 8.91 -4.86 -24.49
C ILE A 349 7.77 -5.04 -23.50
N LEU A 350 7.42 -6.28 -23.22
CA LEU A 350 6.37 -6.62 -22.26
C LEU A 350 6.96 -6.56 -20.84
N LEU A 351 6.31 -5.84 -19.93
CA LEU A 351 6.57 -5.92 -18.50
C LEU A 351 5.52 -6.84 -17.86
N THR A 352 5.96 -7.81 -17.08
CA THR A 352 5.09 -8.69 -16.29
C THR A 352 5.20 -8.29 -14.82
N PRO A 353 4.14 -7.74 -14.20
CA PRO A 353 4.15 -7.35 -12.80
C PRO A 353 4.37 -8.52 -11.83
N THR A 354 4.89 -8.21 -10.64
CA THR A 354 4.99 -9.14 -9.50
C THR A 354 3.64 -9.37 -8.83
N ASP A 355 2.83 -8.31 -8.64
CA ASP A 355 1.47 -8.42 -8.10
C ASP A 355 0.48 -8.91 -9.19
N PRO A 356 -0.16 -10.10 -9.02
CA PRO A 356 -1.07 -10.68 -10.02
C PRO A 356 -2.37 -9.91 -10.22
N LYS A 357 -2.67 -8.90 -9.39
CA LYS A 357 -3.79 -7.96 -9.61
C LYS A 357 -3.57 -7.11 -10.87
N PHE A 358 -2.32 -6.85 -11.25
CA PHE A 358 -1.96 -6.04 -12.40
C PHE A 358 -1.90 -6.87 -13.69
N THR A 359 -2.19 -6.24 -14.81
CA THR A 359 -1.98 -6.85 -16.14
C THR A 359 -0.55 -6.63 -16.63
N LYS A 360 -0.09 -7.47 -17.54
CA LYS A 360 1.15 -7.24 -18.31
C LYS A 360 1.04 -5.88 -19.03
N MET A 361 2.16 -5.18 -19.21
CA MET A 361 2.20 -3.79 -19.69
C MET A 361 3.14 -3.61 -20.87
N MET A 362 2.81 -2.70 -21.78
CA MET A 362 3.67 -2.36 -22.92
C MET A 362 4.65 -1.26 -22.55
N VAL A 363 5.95 -1.55 -22.60
CA VAL A 363 7.01 -0.56 -22.42
C VAL A 363 7.65 -0.25 -23.78
N PRO A 364 7.44 0.95 -24.35
CA PRO A 364 8.08 1.33 -25.61
C PRO A 364 9.60 1.37 -25.43
N VAL A 365 10.37 0.74 -26.32
CA VAL A 365 11.85 0.68 -26.23
C VAL A 365 12.46 2.08 -26.19
N ARG A 366 11.87 3.03 -26.92
CA ARG A 366 12.24 4.46 -26.88
C ARG A 366 12.11 5.11 -25.49
N LYS A 367 11.22 4.64 -24.62
CA LYS A 367 10.99 5.15 -23.26
C LYS A 367 11.86 4.45 -22.19
N LEU A 368 12.60 3.37 -22.52
CA LEU A 368 13.44 2.67 -21.53
C LEU A 368 14.60 3.54 -20.98
N PRO A 369 15.04 3.32 -19.73
CA PRO A 369 16.28 3.87 -19.20
C PRO A 369 17.49 3.58 -20.08
N ALA A 370 18.46 4.51 -20.13
CA ALA A 370 19.65 4.39 -20.96
C ALA A 370 20.55 3.18 -20.59
N SER A 371 20.53 2.79 -19.31
CA SER A 371 21.20 1.58 -18.80
C SER A 371 20.64 0.30 -19.43
N ILE A 372 19.30 0.15 -19.42
CA ILE A 372 18.61 -0.99 -20.05
C ILE A 372 18.80 -0.98 -21.56
N LYS A 373 18.62 0.17 -22.23
CA LYS A 373 18.82 0.30 -23.68
C LYS A 373 20.19 -0.19 -24.12
N ARG A 374 21.27 0.21 -23.43
CA ARG A 374 22.64 -0.19 -23.76
C ARG A 374 22.86 -1.71 -23.64
N ARG A 375 22.33 -2.32 -22.57
CA ARG A 375 22.40 -3.79 -22.36
C ARG A 375 21.57 -4.53 -23.41
N LEU A 376 20.36 -4.05 -23.69
CA LEU A 376 19.45 -4.57 -24.71
C LEU A 376 20.07 -4.48 -26.12
N GLU A 377 20.82 -3.41 -26.41
CA GLU A 377 21.57 -3.24 -27.66
C GLU A 377 22.76 -4.20 -27.80
N ALA A 378 23.39 -4.55 -26.68
CA ALA A 378 24.44 -5.56 -26.61
C ALA A 378 23.90 -7.01 -26.67
N GLY A 379 22.58 -7.23 -26.69
CA GLY A 379 21.96 -8.56 -26.68
C GLY A 379 21.95 -9.23 -25.31
N ASP A 380 22.10 -8.45 -24.23
CA ASP A 380 22.10 -8.97 -22.86
C ASP A 380 20.71 -9.45 -22.43
N SER A 381 20.55 -10.77 -22.32
CA SER A 381 19.31 -11.40 -21.86
C SER A 381 19.15 -11.41 -20.33
N THR A 382 20.18 -11.02 -19.55
CA THR A 382 20.08 -10.97 -18.08
C THR A 382 19.13 -9.88 -17.57
N ILE A 383 18.69 -8.96 -18.44
CA ILE A 383 17.66 -7.96 -18.16
C ILE A 383 16.34 -8.61 -17.73
N GLU A 384 16.03 -9.82 -18.19
CA GLU A 384 14.86 -10.59 -17.73
C GLU A 384 14.92 -10.98 -16.25
N SER A 385 16.11 -11.00 -15.65
CA SER A 385 16.32 -11.26 -14.23
C SER A 385 16.30 -9.98 -13.39
N ASP A 386 16.28 -8.80 -14.01
CA ASP A 386 16.28 -7.52 -13.30
C ASP A 386 14.86 -7.14 -12.84
N LEU A 387 14.74 -6.80 -11.57
CA LEU A 387 13.52 -6.29 -10.96
C LEU A 387 13.44 -4.78 -11.20
N VAL A 388 12.34 -4.32 -11.82
CA VAL A 388 12.16 -2.92 -12.21
C VAL A 388 10.84 -2.36 -11.70
N ALA A 389 10.85 -1.07 -11.32
CA ALA A 389 9.64 -0.30 -11.11
C ALA A 389 9.17 0.35 -12.41
N ALA A 390 7.87 0.40 -12.60
CA ALA A 390 7.21 1.03 -13.72
C ALA A 390 5.92 1.75 -13.30
N ARG A 391 5.58 2.76 -14.08
CA ARG A 391 4.33 3.52 -13.98
C ARG A 391 3.46 3.26 -15.21
N ILE A 392 2.16 3.10 -15.00
CA ILE A 392 1.13 3.14 -16.04
C ILE A 392 1.02 4.58 -16.57
N VAL A 393 1.33 4.79 -17.83
CA VAL A 393 1.28 6.11 -18.48
C VAL A 393 -0.10 6.38 -19.06
N ASP A 394 -0.64 5.42 -19.81
CA ASP A 394 -1.94 5.54 -20.48
C ASP A 394 -2.58 4.16 -20.73
N TRP A 395 -3.89 4.12 -20.93
CA TRP A 395 -4.63 2.93 -21.30
C TRP A 395 -5.74 3.28 -22.29
N ALA A 396 -5.42 3.21 -23.57
CA ALA A 396 -6.36 3.46 -24.67
C ALA A 396 -7.48 2.41 -24.74
N GLU A 397 -8.64 2.80 -25.28
CA GLU A 397 -9.84 1.96 -25.39
C GLU A 397 -9.64 0.76 -26.32
N GLU A 398 -8.72 0.87 -27.27
CA GLU A 398 -8.36 -0.12 -28.28
C GLU A 398 -7.27 -1.10 -27.82
N CYS A 399 -6.73 -0.94 -26.61
CA CYS A 399 -5.57 -1.70 -26.11
C CYS A 399 -5.93 -2.56 -24.90
N TYR A 400 -5.84 -3.88 -25.00
CA TYR A 400 -6.07 -4.81 -23.88
C TYR A 400 -5.15 -4.56 -22.67
N ILE A 401 -3.93 -4.09 -22.94
CA ILE A 401 -2.86 -3.84 -21.96
C ILE A 401 -2.43 -2.35 -21.98
N PRO A 402 -2.06 -1.76 -20.84
CA PRO A 402 -1.69 -0.36 -20.74
C PRO A 402 -0.28 -0.08 -21.28
N ASP A 403 -0.05 1.17 -21.66
CA ASP A 403 1.25 1.74 -21.98
C ASP A 403 1.96 2.13 -20.66
N ALA A 404 3.21 1.74 -20.46
CA ALA A 404 3.97 1.97 -19.24
C ALA A 404 5.37 2.55 -19.50
N CYS A 405 5.98 3.12 -18.47
CA CYS A 405 7.39 3.52 -18.46
C CYS A 405 8.12 2.95 -17.24
N VAL A 406 9.27 2.35 -17.46
CA VAL A 406 10.19 1.95 -16.38
C VAL A 406 10.82 3.21 -15.77
N ILE A 407 10.76 3.33 -14.45
CA ILE A 407 11.20 4.50 -13.68
C ILE A 407 12.43 4.20 -12.82
N GLN A 408 12.58 2.96 -12.32
CA GLN A 408 13.71 2.55 -11.47
C GLN A 408 14.07 1.07 -11.71
N ILE A 409 15.30 0.70 -11.37
CA ILE A 409 15.86 -0.66 -11.44
C ILE A 409 16.41 -0.96 -10.05
N PHE A 410 16.01 -2.06 -9.42
CA PHE A 410 16.45 -2.41 -8.06
C PHE A 410 17.69 -3.29 -8.02
N GLY A 411 17.86 -4.16 -9.02
CA GLY A 411 18.87 -5.20 -9.05
C GLY A 411 18.27 -6.48 -9.61
N ARG A 412 18.88 -7.64 -9.34
CA ARG A 412 18.29 -8.92 -9.78
C ARG A 412 17.19 -9.35 -8.82
N GLY A 413 16.12 -9.94 -9.35
CA GLY A 413 15.04 -10.52 -8.54
C GLY A 413 15.47 -11.70 -7.66
N SER A 414 16.70 -12.22 -7.81
CA SER A 414 17.32 -13.19 -6.91
C SER A 414 17.86 -12.58 -5.61
N ASP A 415 18.07 -11.26 -5.58
CA ASP A 415 18.88 -10.61 -4.56
C ASP A 415 17.97 -10.01 -3.48
N VAL A 416 18.24 -10.34 -2.21
CA VAL A 416 17.36 -9.97 -1.08
C VAL A 416 17.17 -8.45 -0.97
N GLU A 417 18.25 -7.67 -1.11
CA GLU A 417 18.19 -6.21 -1.08
C GLU A 417 17.34 -5.62 -2.20
N ALA A 418 17.37 -6.22 -3.40
CA ALA A 418 16.56 -5.76 -4.52
C ALA A 418 15.07 -6.06 -4.30
N GLN A 419 14.75 -7.22 -3.72
CA GLN A 419 13.39 -7.57 -3.30
C GLN A 419 12.88 -6.67 -2.16
N LEU A 420 13.69 -6.40 -1.14
CA LEU A 420 13.33 -5.48 -0.05
C LEU A 420 13.09 -4.06 -0.59
N ALA A 421 13.98 -3.53 -1.43
CA ALA A 421 13.81 -2.21 -2.04
C ALA A 421 12.56 -2.12 -2.91
N ALA A 422 12.21 -3.19 -3.64
CA ALA A 422 10.98 -3.28 -4.40
C ALA A 422 9.73 -3.31 -3.51
N ILE A 423 9.71 -4.11 -2.44
CA ILE A 423 8.58 -4.19 -1.50
C ILE A 423 8.33 -2.84 -0.83
N LEU A 424 9.38 -2.15 -0.39
CA LEU A 424 9.29 -0.80 0.18
C LEU A 424 8.68 0.18 -0.83
N PHE A 425 9.14 0.14 -2.08
CA PHE A 425 8.63 0.97 -3.16
C PHE A 425 7.15 0.67 -3.54
N GLU A 426 6.76 -0.60 -3.67
CA GLU A 426 5.36 -0.99 -3.97
C GLU A 426 4.38 -0.50 -2.90
N ASN A 427 4.81 -0.46 -1.64
CA ASN A 427 4.01 -0.03 -0.49
C ASN A 427 4.21 1.47 -0.15
N ALA A 428 4.96 2.22 -0.96
CA ALA A 428 5.28 3.63 -0.75
C ALA A 428 5.92 3.95 0.63
N ILE A 429 6.69 3.01 1.17
CA ILE A 429 7.39 3.15 2.45
C ILE A 429 8.70 3.89 2.23
N ASP A 430 8.85 5.07 2.85
CA ASP A 430 10.10 5.81 2.81
C ASP A 430 11.15 5.14 3.71
N ALA A 431 12.31 4.83 3.11
CA ALA A 431 13.47 4.27 3.78
C ALA A 431 14.69 5.21 3.71
N SER A 432 14.45 6.49 3.40
CA SER A 432 15.46 7.54 3.39
C SER A 432 15.84 7.99 4.81
N GLU A 433 17.10 8.43 4.94
CA GLU A 433 17.62 9.09 6.14
C GLU A 433 16.90 10.42 6.39
N PHE A 434 16.70 10.77 7.67
CA PHE A 434 16.07 12.03 8.05
C PHE A 434 16.85 13.24 7.53
N SER A 435 16.11 14.26 7.08
CA SER A 435 16.72 15.48 6.53
C SER A 435 17.44 16.30 7.62
N PRO A 436 18.42 17.15 7.27
CA PRO A 436 19.04 18.07 8.24
C PRO A 436 18.03 19.01 8.91
N GLU A 437 16.90 19.31 8.25
CA GLU A 437 15.82 20.14 8.78
C GLU A 437 15.06 19.39 9.89
N VAL A 438 14.69 18.12 9.65
CA VAL A 438 14.09 17.23 10.66
C VAL A 438 15.02 17.06 11.86
N LEU A 439 16.31 16.79 11.61
CA LEU A 439 17.31 16.62 12.67
C LEU A 439 17.55 17.91 13.47
N SER A 440 17.31 19.10 12.88
CA SER A 440 17.42 20.38 13.58
C SER A 440 16.29 20.65 14.58
N CYS A 441 15.18 19.90 14.51
CA CYS A 441 14.10 19.95 15.50
C CYS A 441 14.43 19.18 16.79
N LEU A 442 15.48 18.36 16.80
CA LEU A 442 15.90 17.61 17.98
C LEU A 442 16.57 18.54 19.01
N PRO A 443 16.37 18.31 20.32
CA PRO A 443 17.05 19.08 21.34
C PRO A 443 18.57 18.82 21.34
N PRO A 444 19.40 19.78 21.81
CA PRO A 444 20.83 19.58 21.95
C PRO A 444 21.14 18.52 23.00
N ILE A 445 22.30 17.85 22.84
CA ILE A 445 22.77 16.77 23.70
C ILE A 445 24.02 17.27 24.48
N PRO A 446 24.16 16.98 25.79
CA PRO A 446 23.22 16.27 26.65
C PRO A 446 21.91 17.05 26.86
N TRP A 447 20.80 16.31 26.92
CA TRP A 447 19.49 16.85 27.26
C TRP A 447 19.13 16.43 28.69
N GLU A 448 18.54 17.34 29.44
CA GLU A 448 18.02 17.14 30.79
C GLU A 448 16.60 17.70 30.86
N ILE A 449 15.77 17.16 31.76
CA ILE A 449 14.38 17.62 31.93
C ILE A 449 14.38 19.09 32.40
N PRO A 450 13.66 20.01 31.71
CA PRO A 450 13.56 21.41 32.14
C PRO A 450 12.98 21.57 33.54
N GLN A 451 13.42 22.62 34.24
CA GLN A 451 13.03 22.89 35.62
C GLN A 451 11.54 23.19 35.76
N GLU A 452 10.91 23.70 34.70
CA GLU A 452 9.49 24.00 34.57
C GLU A 452 8.65 22.71 34.49
N GLU A 453 9.13 21.68 33.77
CA GLU A 453 8.50 20.37 33.70
C GLU A 453 8.60 19.65 35.06
N LEU A 454 9.75 19.76 35.72
CA LEU A 454 9.97 19.25 37.10
C LEU A 454 9.04 19.89 38.15
N GLN A 455 8.47 21.07 37.90
CA GLN A 455 7.55 21.75 38.81
C GLN A 455 6.07 21.54 38.45
N SER A 456 5.76 21.29 37.18
CA SER A 456 4.39 21.22 36.67
C SER A 456 3.84 19.79 36.55
N ARG A 457 4.72 18.79 36.39
CA ARG A 457 4.34 17.37 36.27
C ARG A 457 4.25 16.69 37.63
N MET A 458 3.47 15.62 37.70
CA MET A 458 3.47 14.74 38.88
C MET A 458 4.75 13.88 38.89
N ASP A 459 5.53 14.02 39.97
CA ASP A 459 6.77 13.26 40.17
C ASP A 459 6.45 11.85 40.69
N LEU A 460 6.80 10.84 39.89
CA LEU A 460 6.62 9.42 40.17
C LEU A 460 7.97 8.67 40.26
N ARG A 461 9.11 9.36 40.30
CA ARG A 461 10.45 8.71 40.22
C ARG A 461 10.73 7.73 41.37
N ASN A 462 10.06 7.91 42.51
CA ASN A 462 10.15 7.01 43.67
C ASN A 462 9.22 5.78 43.59
N LEU A 463 8.38 5.66 42.55
CA LEU A 463 7.46 4.55 42.35
C LEU A 463 8.17 3.39 41.64
N CYS A 464 7.87 2.15 42.03
CA CYS A 464 8.37 0.98 41.32
C CYS A 464 7.72 0.86 39.94
N ILE A 465 8.40 1.41 38.93
CA ILE A 465 7.99 1.43 37.52
C ILE A 465 9.00 0.63 36.71
N PHE A 466 8.55 -0.23 35.80
CA PHE A 466 9.41 -1.06 34.95
C PHE A 466 8.78 -1.26 33.56
N THR A 467 9.57 -1.61 32.54
CA THR A 467 9.06 -1.96 31.20
C THR A 467 9.06 -3.49 31.01
N ILE A 468 8.24 -4.01 30.09
CA ILE A 468 8.24 -5.44 29.69
C ILE A 468 8.15 -5.54 28.17
N ASP A 469 9.27 -5.87 27.53
CA ASP A 469 9.44 -5.74 26.09
C ASP A 469 10.05 -7.02 25.46
N PRO A 470 10.12 -7.12 24.12
CA PRO A 470 11.08 -8.00 23.48
C PRO A 470 12.51 -7.67 23.96
N ALA A 471 13.34 -8.69 24.21
CA ALA A 471 14.72 -8.50 24.68
C ALA A 471 15.53 -7.53 23.79
N SER A 472 15.28 -7.54 22.48
CA SER A 472 15.89 -6.70 21.45
C SER A 472 15.33 -5.27 21.33
N ALA A 473 14.29 -4.87 22.07
CA ALA A 473 13.68 -3.54 21.97
C ALA A 473 14.65 -2.42 22.41
N SER A 474 14.59 -1.26 21.74
CA SER A 474 15.36 -0.05 22.07
C SER A 474 14.45 1.17 22.27
N ASP A 475 13.37 1.23 21.51
CA ASP A 475 12.19 2.05 21.69
C ASP A 475 11.25 1.42 22.73
N LEU A 476 11.33 1.89 23.98
CA LEU A 476 10.47 1.45 25.09
C LEU A 476 9.35 2.49 25.25
N ASP A 477 8.21 2.25 24.61
CA ASP A 477 7.09 3.20 24.55
C ASP A 477 6.22 3.20 25.82
N ASP A 478 6.15 2.08 26.55
CA ASP A 478 5.33 1.91 27.74
C ASP A 478 6.08 1.33 28.95
N ALA A 479 5.65 1.73 30.14
CA ALA A 479 6.09 1.21 31.42
C ALA A 479 4.89 1.01 32.36
N LEU A 480 5.04 0.10 33.32
CA LEU A 480 3.99 -0.35 34.22
C LEU A 480 4.38 -0.12 35.68
N SER A 481 3.38 0.15 36.53
CA SER A 481 3.49 0.06 37.99
C SER A 481 2.24 -0.56 38.60
N VAL A 482 2.39 -1.21 39.75
CA VAL A 482 1.27 -1.77 40.52
C VAL A 482 1.49 -1.51 42.01
N GLU A 483 0.53 -0.82 42.64
CA GLU A 483 0.48 -0.58 44.08
C GLU A 483 -0.78 -1.22 44.68
N ARG A 484 -0.66 -1.90 45.83
CA ARG A 484 -1.82 -2.44 46.56
C ARG A 484 -2.34 -1.37 47.52
N LEU A 485 -3.55 -0.86 47.30
CA LEU A 485 -4.16 0.19 48.12
C LEU A 485 -4.85 -0.37 49.36
N SER A 486 -5.66 -1.41 49.17
CA SER A 486 -6.41 -2.09 50.24
C SER A 486 -6.59 -3.57 49.89
N ASP A 487 -7.22 -4.35 50.76
CA ASP A 487 -7.56 -5.74 50.43
C ASP A 487 -8.48 -5.81 49.21
N GLY A 488 -7.99 -6.48 48.16
CA GLY A 488 -8.70 -6.66 46.90
C GLY A 488 -8.72 -5.44 45.96
N VAL A 489 -7.95 -4.37 46.22
CA VAL A 489 -7.86 -3.19 45.33
C VAL A 489 -6.41 -2.82 45.03
N PHE A 490 -6.11 -2.68 43.75
CA PHE A 490 -4.78 -2.33 43.22
C PHE A 490 -4.87 -1.06 42.37
N ARG A 491 -3.91 -0.16 42.52
CA ARG A 491 -3.64 0.91 41.57
C ARG A 491 -2.69 0.39 40.50
N VAL A 492 -3.16 0.33 39.27
CA VAL A 492 -2.35 -0.01 38.10
C VAL A 492 -2.00 1.29 37.37
N GLY A 493 -0.72 1.56 37.21
CA GLY A 493 -0.19 2.65 36.39
C GLY A 493 0.30 2.15 35.04
N VAL A 494 -0.12 2.81 33.97
CA VAL A 494 0.45 2.69 32.64
C VAL A 494 1.06 4.05 32.29
N HIS A 495 2.35 4.04 31.97
CA HIS A 495 3.15 5.24 31.74
C HIS A 495 3.65 5.20 30.31
N ILE A 496 3.16 6.10 29.44
CA ILE A 496 3.54 6.14 28.02
C ILE A 496 4.61 7.22 27.80
N ALA A 497 5.59 6.97 26.95
CA ALA A 497 6.60 7.94 26.54
C ALA A 497 5.95 9.26 26.06
N ASP A 498 6.32 10.41 26.65
CA ASP A 498 5.72 11.70 26.27
C ASP A 498 6.39 12.31 25.03
N VAL A 499 6.23 11.62 23.90
CA VAL A 499 6.69 12.06 22.57
C VAL A 499 6.12 13.45 22.22
N SER A 500 4.94 13.81 22.74
CA SER A 500 4.29 15.11 22.50
C SER A 500 5.06 16.32 23.06
N PHE A 501 6.00 16.09 23.98
CA PHE A 501 6.92 17.13 24.45
C PHE A 501 8.01 17.46 23.41
N PHE A 502 8.44 16.46 22.63
CA PHE A 502 9.56 16.58 21.68
C PHE A 502 9.11 16.84 20.24
N VAL A 503 7.99 16.26 19.81
CA VAL A 503 7.43 16.41 18.46
C VAL A 503 6.32 17.47 18.52
N LEU A 504 6.68 18.71 18.23
CA LEU A 504 5.75 19.84 18.23
C LEU A 504 5.01 19.95 16.88
N PRO A 505 3.70 20.29 16.87
CA PRO A 505 2.92 20.45 15.65
C PRO A 505 3.54 21.43 14.64
N ASP A 506 3.30 21.17 13.35
CA ASP A 506 3.71 22.00 12.21
C ASP A 506 5.25 22.17 12.06
N THR A 507 6.05 21.37 12.78
CA THR A 507 7.51 21.30 12.61
C THR A 507 7.91 20.34 11.50
N ALA A 508 9.13 20.46 10.98
CA ALA A 508 9.65 19.51 9.98
C ALA A 508 9.66 18.06 10.50
N LEU A 509 9.95 17.86 11.78
CA LEU A 509 9.90 16.55 12.44
C LEU A 509 8.48 15.98 12.53
N ASP A 510 7.49 16.80 12.86
CA ASP A 510 6.07 16.40 12.85
C ASP A 510 5.60 16.06 11.42
N ILE A 511 5.91 16.89 10.43
CA ILE A 511 5.55 16.62 9.02
C ILE A 511 6.19 15.32 8.52
N ASP A 512 7.46 15.06 8.82
CA ASP A 512 8.16 13.82 8.42
C ASP A 512 7.57 12.59 9.16
N ALA A 513 7.25 12.73 10.45
CA ALA A 513 6.56 11.69 11.22
C ALA A 513 5.16 11.38 10.68
N GLN A 514 4.38 12.40 10.28
CA GLN A 514 3.08 12.21 9.62
C GLN A 514 3.23 11.47 8.28
N ILE A 515 4.22 11.84 7.46
CA ILE A 515 4.50 11.18 6.18
C ILE A 515 4.88 9.70 6.38
N ARG A 516 5.74 9.39 7.37
CA ARG A 516 6.11 8.01 7.70
C ARG A 516 4.97 7.23 8.37
N SER A 517 4.12 7.91 9.14
CA SER A 517 2.96 7.43 9.91
C SER A 517 3.21 6.35 10.97
N THR A 518 4.18 5.45 10.78
CA THR A 518 4.52 4.36 11.70
C THR A 518 5.94 3.85 11.43
N SER A 519 6.59 3.27 12.44
CA SER A 519 7.83 2.50 12.24
C SER A 519 7.50 1.19 11.49
N VAL A 520 8.35 0.82 10.53
CA VAL A 520 8.21 -0.42 9.75
C VAL A 520 9.28 -1.41 10.17
N TYR A 521 8.86 -2.53 10.78
CA TYR A 521 9.76 -3.58 11.25
C TYR A 521 9.98 -4.62 10.15
N LEU A 522 11.21 -4.69 9.63
CA LEU A 522 11.67 -5.73 8.71
C LEU A 522 12.47 -6.78 9.50
N LEU A 523 12.60 -7.99 8.96
CA LEU A 523 13.32 -9.11 9.60
C LEU A 523 14.76 -8.77 10.05
N GLN A 524 15.42 -7.83 9.38
CA GLN A 524 16.81 -7.45 9.64
C GLN A 524 16.99 -6.05 10.26
N ARG A 525 15.97 -5.17 10.19
CA ARG A 525 16.07 -3.77 10.66
C ARG A 525 14.70 -3.11 10.85
N LYS A 526 14.62 -2.15 11.77
CA LYS A 526 13.54 -1.16 11.89
C LYS A 526 13.79 -0.01 10.91
N LEU A 527 12.77 0.41 10.16
CA LEU A 527 12.72 1.75 9.54
C LEU A 527 11.92 2.63 10.50
N PRO A 528 12.54 3.59 11.19
CA PRO A 528 11.88 4.30 12.28
C PRO A 528 11.01 5.45 11.78
N MET A 529 9.91 5.72 12.50
CA MET A 529 9.06 6.90 12.28
C MET A 529 9.74 8.21 12.71
N LEU A 530 10.54 8.16 13.77
CA LEU A 530 11.22 9.30 14.38
C LEU A 530 12.74 9.05 14.39
N PRO A 531 13.59 10.08 14.42
CA PRO A 531 15.03 9.90 14.55
C PRO A 531 15.38 9.04 15.78
N SER A 532 16.32 8.09 15.63
CA SER A 532 16.68 7.15 16.70
C SER A 532 17.15 7.82 18.00
N MET A 533 17.73 9.02 17.89
CA MET A 533 18.08 9.84 19.06
C MET A 533 16.85 10.21 19.93
N LEU A 534 15.68 10.33 19.32
CA LEU A 534 14.42 10.57 20.02
C LEU A 534 13.79 9.23 20.42
N SER A 535 13.52 8.33 19.45
CA SER A 535 12.75 7.10 19.70
C SER A 535 13.44 6.10 20.63
N ASP A 536 14.76 5.94 20.50
CA ASP A 536 15.50 4.88 21.20
C ASP A 536 16.26 5.44 22.43
N ASN A 537 16.24 6.76 22.64
CA ASN A 537 16.93 7.43 23.75
C ASN A 537 16.05 8.43 24.50
N LEU A 538 15.79 9.63 23.94
CA LEU A 538 15.19 10.73 24.72
C LEU A 538 13.74 10.48 25.17
N ALA A 539 12.92 9.88 24.31
CA ALA A 539 11.53 9.52 24.64
C ALA A 539 11.42 8.12 25.25
N SER A 540 12.27 7.17 24.80
CA SER A 540 12.32 5.79 25.31
C SER A 540 12.43 5.77 26.84
N LEU A 541 11.60 4.94 27.49
CA LEU A 541 11.50 4.82 28.96
C LEU A 541 12.65 4.01 29.58
N ASN A 542 13.87 4.32 29.16
CA ASN A 542 15.11 3.63 29.52
C ASN A 542 15.33 3.54 31.04
N PRO A 543 15.77 2.37 31.56
CA PRO A 543 15.88 2.15 32.99
C PRO A 543 17.08 2.86 33.61
N GLY A 544 16.90 3.44 34.79
CA GLY A 544 17.91 4.22 35.50
C GLY A 544 18.04 5.67 35.06
N GLU A 545 17.14 6.16 34.21
CA GLU A 545 17.10 7.55 33.76
C GLU A 545 15.75 8.20 34.07
N ASP A 546 15.77 9.51 34.33
CA ASP A 546 14.54 10.28 34.50
C ASP A 546 13.93 10.54 33.12
N ARG A 547 12.63 10.28 32.98
CA ARG A 547 11.90 10.37 31.70
C ARG A 547 10.56 11.07 31.84
N LEU A 548 10.20 11.81 30.79
CA LEU A 548 8.89 12.44 30.65
C LEU A 548 7.89 11.40 30.15
N ALA A 549 6.81 11.21 30.90
CA ALA A 549 5.75 10.27 30.54
C ALA A 549 4.37 10.93 30.64
N PHE A 550 3.42 10.38 29.89
CA PHE A 550 1.99 10.64 30.01
C PHE A 550 1.36 9.41 30.65
N SER A 551 0.86 9.55 31.88
CA SER A 551 0.44 8.42 32.70
C SER A 551 -1.07 8.32 32.85
N ILE A 552 -1.54 7.08 32.93
CA ILE A 552 -2.90 6.70 33.27
C ILE A 552 -2.83 5.81 34.51
N PHE A 553 -3.61 6.14 35.54
CA PHE A 553 -3.83 5.26 36.69
C PHE A 553 -5.27 4.78 36.72
N TRP A 554 -5.44 3.50 37.04
CA TRP A 554 -6.73 2.90 37.37
C TRP A 554 -6.66 2.24 38.73
N ASP A 555 -7.64 2.51 39.58
CA ASP A 555 -7.86 1.72 40.80
C ASP A 555 -8.80 0.57 40.43
N ILE A 556 -8.30 -0.67 40.44
CA ILE A 556 -9.00 -1.86 39.94
C ILE A 556 -9.20 -2.85 41.08
N ASN A 557 -10.41 -3.42 41.19
CA ASN A 557 -10.69 -4.46 42.18
C ASN A 557 -10.36 -5.88 41.68
N SER A 558 -10.46 -6.87 42.56
CA SER A 558 -10.18 -8.28 42.23
C SER A 558 -11.13 -8.92 41.19
N ALA A 559 -12.23 -8.26 40.82
CA ALA A 559 -13.11 -8.67 39.73
C ALA A 559 -12.74 -8.01 38.37
N GLY A 560 -11.74 -7.12 38.35
CA GLY A 560 -11.34 -6.34 37.18
C GLY A 560 -12.15 -5.07 36.96
N GLU A 561 -12.98 -4.65 37.94
CA GLU A 561 -13.79 -3.43 37.82
C GLU A 561 -12.94 -2.19 38.14
N VAL A 562 -12.97 -1.20 37.25
CA VAL A 562 -12.31 0.11 37.43
C VAL A 562 -13.15 0.98 38.37
N LEU A 563 -12.61 1.28 39.54
CA LEU A 563 -13.23 2.05 40.62
C LEU A 563 -12.95 3.56 40.52
N ASP A 564 -11.73 3.94 40.14
CA ASP A 564 -11.33 5.32 39.85
C ASP A 564 -10.34 5.36 38.68
N ARG A 565 -10.23 6.54 38.05
CA ARG A 565 -9.29 6.79 36.95
C ARG A 565 -8.65 8.18 37.07
N TRP A 566 -7.35 8.26 36.81
CA TRP A 566 -6.60 9.51 36.72
C TRP A 566 -5.74 9.51 35.45
N ILE A 567 -5.62 10.68 34.81
CA ILE A 567 -4.81 10.87 33.61
C ILE A 567 -4.04 12.19 33.74
N GLY A 568 -2.74 12.20 33.42
CA GLY A 568 -1.92 13.40 33.46
C GLY A 568 -0.45 13.21 33.09
N ARG A 569 0.26 14.32 32.90
CA ARG A 569 1.71 14.32 32.63
C ARG A 569 2.52 14.12 33.91
N THR A 570 3.57 13.31 33.76
CA THR A 570 4.37 12.75 34.86
C THR A 570 5.86 12.75 34.53
N ILE A 571 6.68 12.60 35.56
CA ILE A 571 8.10 12.25 35.44
C ILE A 571 8.31 10.91 36.13
N ILE A 572 8.87 9.95 35.41
CA ILE A 572 9.12 8.59 35.90
C ILE A 572 10.62 8.28 35.88
N ARG A 573 11.00 7.19 36.55
CA ARG A 573 12.34 6.62 36.52
C ARG A 573 12.20 5.11 36.52
N SER A 574 12.32 4.47 35.36
CA SER A 574 12.16 3.01 35.25
C SER A 574 13.27 2.31 36.05
N CYS A 575 12.90 1.39 36.94
CA CYS A 575 13.85 0.65 37.78
C CYS A 575 14.43 -0.59 37.07
N SER A 576 13.81 -1.06 35.99
CA SER A 576 14.32 -2.17 35.16
C SER A 576 13.63 -2.24 33.80
N LYS A 577 14.35 -2.78 32.81
CA LYS A 577 13.78 -3.27 31.54
C LYS A 577 13.68 -4.79 31.64
N LEU A 578 12.47 -5.33 31.76
CA LEU A 578 12.25 -6.78 31.72
C LEU A 578 12.06 -7.24 30.27
N SER A 579 12.32 -8.52 30.01
CA SER A 579 11.81 -9.17 28.80
C SER A 579 10.54 -9.95 29.13
N TYR A 580 9.78 -10.37 28.11
CA TYR A 580 8.65 -11.27 28.33
C TYR A 580 9.06 -12.58 29.03
N GLU A 581 10.25 -13.10 28.74
CA GLU A 581 10.82 -14.27 29.43
C GLU A 581 11.08 -13.98 30.90
N HIS A 582 11.75 -12.86 31.24
CA HIS A 582 11.97 -12.47 32.64
C HIS A 582 10.65 -12.27 33.40
N ALA A 583 9.65 -11.67 32.76
CA ALA A 583 8.33 -11.47 33.36
C ALA A 583 7.60 -12.80 33.59
N GLN A 584 7.70 -13.76 32.65
CA GLN A 584 7.11 -15.08 32.79
C GLN A 584 7.81 -15.90 33.89
N GLU A 585 9.14 -15.84 33.98
CA GLU A 585 9.91 -16.50 35.06
C GLU A 585 9.56 -15.96 36.46
N ILE A 586 9.23 -14.67 36.58
CA ILE A 586 8.69 -14.07 37.82
C ILE A 586 7.28 -14.61 38.11
N ILE A 587 6.41 -14.70 37.10
CA ILE A 587 5.02 -15.20 37.24
C ILE A 587 5.00 -16.69 37.62
N ASP A 588 5.90 -17.50 37.07
CA ASP A 588 5.99 -18.95 37.30
C ASP A 588 6.67 -19.31 38.64
N GLU A 589 7.02 -18.30 39.46
CA GLU A 589 7.78 -18.45 40.71
C GLU A 589 9.15 -19.16 40.52
N ALA A 590 9.70 -19.13 39.29
CA ALA A 590 11.01 -19.70 38.96
C ALA A 590 12.19 -18.85 39.49
N PHE A 591 11.91 -17.67 40.03
CA PHE A 591 12.86 -16.74 40.62
C PHE A 591 13.01 -16.93 42.13
N ASP A 592 14.01 -17.70 42.57
CA ASP A 592 14.37 -17.81 43.99
C ASP A 592 15.46 -16.80 44.38
N LEU A 593 15.06 -15.75 45.09
CA LEU A 593 15.95 -14.73 45.65
C LEU A 593 17.03 -15.28 46.62
N GLN A 594 16.90 -16.51 47.10
CA GLN A 594 17.83 -17.10 48.07
C GLN A 594 19.00 -17.84 47.41
N ASP A 595 18.87 -18.33 46.18
CA ASP A 595 19.96 -19.01 45.47
C ASP A 595 20.77 -18.04 44.59
N SER A 596 21.42 -17.09 45.25
CA SER A 596 22.35 -16.11 44.65
C SER A 596 23.58 -16.70 43.94
N SER A 597 23.63 -18.02 43.76
CA SER A 597 24.66 -18.74 42.99
C SER A 597 24.25 -18.99 41.52
N GLN A 598 22.95 -18.92 41.19
CA GLN A 598 22.46 -19.13 39.82
C GLN A 598 22.34 -17.79 39.05
N SER A 599 23.38 -17.50 38.26
CA SER A 599 23.41 -16.53 37.15
C SER A 599 22.84 -15.12 37.42
N ILE A 600 23.65 -14.27 38.07
CA ILE A 600 23.49 -12.80 38.06
C ILE A 600 23.52 -12.23 36.62
N GLU A 601 24.03 -12.97 35.64
CA GLU A 601 24.08 -12.56 34.22
C GLU A 601 22.75 -12.72 33.46
N HIS A 602 21.80 -13.53 33.95
CA HIS A 602 20.50 -13.72 33.29
C HIS A 602 19.51 -12.60 33.62
N TRP A 603 19.50 -12.13 34.87
CA TRP A 603 18.53 -11.13 35.33
C TRP A 603 18.90 -9.69 34.92
N PRO A 604 17.92 -8.88 34.48
CA PRO A 604 18.15 -7.50 34.11
C PRO A 604 18.53 -6.66 35.34
N LYS A 605 19.36 -5.65 35.12
CA LYS A 605 19.86 -4.76 36.17
C LYS A 605 18.71 -4.00 36.83
N LEU A 606 18.57 -4.17 38.15
CA LEU A 606 17.75 -3.29 38.98
C LEU A 606 18.48 -1.97 39.25
N TRP A 607 17.80 -0.85 39.05
CA TRP A 607 18.25 0.49 39.41
C TRP A 607 17.58 0.94 40.70
N GLN A 608 18.29 1.72 41.50
CA GLN A 608 17.74 2.31 42.72
C GLN A 608 16.75 3.42 42.35
N LEU A 609 15.61 3.39 43.05
CA LEU A 609 14.58 4.43 43.08
C LEU A 609 15.11 5.64 43.88
#